data_AF-A0A939TY56-F1
#
_entry.id   AF-A0A939TY56-F1
#
_cell.length_a   1.000
_cell.length_b   1.000
_cell.length_c   1.000
_cell.angle_alpha   90.00
_cell.angle_beta   90.00
_cell.angle_gamma   90.00
#
_symmetry.space_group_name_H-M   'P 1'
#
loop_
_entity.id
_entity.type
_entity.pdbx_description
1 polymer ?
#
loop_
_entity_poly.entity_id
_entity_poly.type
_entity_poly.pdbx_seq_one_letter_code
_entity_poly.pdbx_strand_id
1 'polypeptide(L)'
;MPSLRHILYKIFLLWGIGGGLLLTSCYRDSSTVNEQEEAHDALAIGDTLTQEQQDSISFYSTHHFTEGYNFEVYKDSISLLVQQPEEMVSQLEIDTFAVYKNHHVVVGDIRILPQDSIDSVWVQLATDEGRWGWIHETELLPRVVPVDPISQAIMFFSDSHIIISLIIVVVIGLVYVMRHIYRRNAPIVHFRDISSFYPTLLCLIVAIAATFYASVQMFAPETWRHFYYHPTLNPFQVPFILSIFMSSVWAMAILFIAAVDDVKRNLELGDAILYLSGMIGVCAINYIIFSITTLNYVGYPLLVAYCYFAIKRYYTVSRKQYICGNCGHRLSHKGKCPICGSIND
;
A
#
# COMPACT_ATOMS: atom_id res chain seq x y z
N MET A 1 -8.55 -28.47 -32.16
CA MET A 1 -8.14 -27.24 -31.43
C MET A 1 -9.09 -27.06 -30.25
N PRO A 2 -8.66 -27.23 -28.99
CA PRO A 2 -9.57 -27.08 -27.85
C PRO A 2 -10.06 -25.62 -27.79
N SER A 3 -11.36 -25.43 -27.60
CA SER A 3 -11.99 -24.11 -27.67
C SER A 3 -11.43 -23.20 -26.56
N LEU A 4 -11.19 -21.93 -26.88
CA LEU A 4 -10.68 -20.90 -25.96
C LEU A 4 -11.51 -20.79 -24.66
N ARG A 5 -12.78 -21.22 -24.70
CA ARG A 5 -13.68 -21.36 -23.54
C ARG A 5 -13.19 -22.41 -22.56
N HIS A 6 -12.63 -23.52 -23.03
CA HIS A 6 -12.03 -24.55 -22.18
C HIS A 6 -10.70 -24.10 -21.57
N ILE A 7 -9.92 -23.28 -22.28
CA ILE A 7 -8.66 -22.73 -21.76
C ILE A 7 -8.95 -21.66 -20.71
N LEU A 8 -9.88 -20.74 -20.97
CA LEU A 8 -10.31 -19.72 -20.00
C LEU A 8 -11.03 -20.33 -18.81
N TYR A 9 -11.86 -21.36 -19.00
CA TYR A 9 -12.44 -22.10 -17.89
C TYR A 9 -11.35 -22.81 -17.08
N LYS A 10 -10.35 -23.43 -17.71
CA LYS A 10 -9.20 -24.00 -16.98
C LYS A 10 -8.36 -22.95 -16.27
N ILE A 11 -8.18 -21.75 -16.79
CA ILE A 11 -7.46 -20.65 -16.12
C ILE A 11 -8.28 -20.07 -14.97
N PHE A 12 -9.59 -19.89 -15.13
CA PHE A 12 -10.49 -19.42 -14.07
C PHE A 12 -10.71 -20.49 -13.01
N LEU A 13 -10.72 -21.76 -13.40
CA LEU A 13 -10.69 -22.90 -12.49
C LEU A 13 -9.31 -23.01 -11.84
N LEU A 14 -8.19 -22.73 -12.51
CA LEU A 14 -6.84 -22.68 -11.90
C LEU A 14 -6.65 -21.46 -10.98
N TRP A 15 -7.39 -20.36 -11.18
CA TRP A 15 -7.41 -19.22 -10.26
C TRP A 15 -8.41 -19.41 -9.11
N GLY A 16 -9.54 -20.10 -9.34
CA GLY A 16 -10.51 -20.46 -8.30
C GLY A 16 -10.09 -21.66 -7.46
N ILE A 17 -9.40 -22.63 -8.06
CA ILE A 17 -8.66 -23.72 -7.42
C ILE A 17 -7.32 -23.18 -6.92
N GLY A 18 -6.72 -22.14 -7.53
CA GLY A 18 -5.59 -21.42 -6.94
C GLY A 18 -6.00 -20.72 -5.64
N GLY A 19 -7.15 -20.03 -5.63
CA GLY A 19 -7.71 -19.42 -4.42
C GLY A 19 -8.31 -20.42 -3.42
N GLY A 20 -8.74 -21.61 -3.88
CA GLY A 20 -9.34 -22.66 -3.04
C GLY A 20 -8.35 -23.73 -2.55
N LEU A 21 -7.31 -24.07 -3.30
CA LEU A 21 -6.21 -24.96 -2.89
C LEU A 21 -5.14 -24.23 -2.09
N LEU A 22 -5.03 -22.89 -2.20
CA LEU A 22 -4.27 -22.11 -1.22
C LEU A 22 -4.90 -22.11 0.18
N LEU A 23 -6.12 -22.64 0.32
CA LEU A 23 -6.77 -22.87 1.62
C LEU A 23 -6.84 -24.37 2.02
N THR A 24 -6.35 -25.32 1.20
CA THR A 24 -6.44 -26.76 1.55
C THR A 24 -5.25 -27.66 1.15
N SER A 25 -4.15 -27.20 0.56
CA SER A 25 -2.93 -28.01 0.39
C SER A 25 -1.72 -27.10 0.11
N CYS A 26 -0.76 -26.85 1.01
CA CYS A 26 -0.10 -27.75 1.93
C CYS A 26 0.02 -27.11 3.32
N TYR A 27 -0.87 -27.48 4.25
CA TYR A 27 -0.48 -27.59 5.64
C TYR A 27 0.43 -28.82 5.71
N ARG A 28 1.72 -28.64 5.39
CA ARG A 28 2.72 -29.61 5.80
C ARG A 28 2.91 -29.32 7.27
N ASP A 29 2.24 -30.13 8.09
CA ASP A 29 2.50 -30.26 9.52
C ASP A 29 3.99 -30.63 9.69
N SER A 30 4.84 -29.61 9.73
CA SER A 30 6.19 -29.69 10.31
C SER A 30 6.17 -29.39 11.80
N SER A 31 4.98 -29.18 12.37
CA SER A 31 4.70 -28.83 13.77
C SER A 31 4.87 -29.99 14.77
N THR A 32 5.70 -30.99 14.47
CA THR A 32 6.09 -31.98 15.49
C THR A 32 7.56 -32.41 15.47
N VAL A 33 8.41 -31.87 14.59
CA VAL A 33 9.86 -32.16 14.63
C VAL A 33 10.73 -30.90 14.63
N ASN A 34 10.27 -29.76 14.08
CA ASN A 34 11.08 -28.54 14.01
C ASN A 34 10.70 -27.43 15.00
N GLU A 35 9.52 -27.47 15.65
CA GLU A 35 9.18 -26.46 16.66
C GLU A 35 10.03 -26.60 17.92
N GLN A 36 10.44 -27.82 18.27
CA GLN A 36 11.43 -28.02 19.33
C GLN A 36 12.84 -27.68 18.85
N GLU A 37 13.22 -27.86 17.59
CA GLU A 37 14.58 -27.58 17.12
C GLU A 37 14.81 -26.08 16.81
N GLU A 38 13.85 -25.36 16.21
CA GLU A 38 13.91 -23.90 16.02
C GLU A 38 13.64 -23.12 17.32
N ALA A 39 12.78 -23.61 18.22
CA ALA A 39 12.66 -23.02 19.55
C ALA A 39 13.89 -23.33 20.40
N HIS A 40 14.48 -24.53 20.30
CA HIS A 40 15.75 -24.84 20.98
C HIS A 40 16.93 -24.07 20.38
N ASP A 41 16.96 -23.80 19.07
CA ASP A 41 18.02 -22.98 18.45
C ASP A 41 17.81 -21.47 18.72
N ALA A 42 16.58 -20.97 18.76
CA ALA A 42 16.30 -19.60 19.19
C ALA A 42 16.52 -19.40 20.70
N LEU A 43 16.20 -20.40 21.54
CA LEU A 43 16.55 -20.42 22.98
C LEU A 43 18.06 -20.59 23.19
N ALA A 44 18.74 -21.40 22.39
CA ALA A 44 20.19 -21.60 22.49
C ALA A 44 20.98 -20.37 22.02
N ILE A 45 20.51 -19.64 20.99
CA ILE A 45 21.07 -18.34 20.62
C ILE A 45 20.74 -17.30 21.68
N GLY A 46 19.52 -17.32 22.24
CA GLY A 46 19.11 -16.54 23.40
C GLY A 46 20.11 -16.66 24.55
N ASP A 47 20.45 -17.88 24.97
CA ASP A 47 21.38 -18.16 26.08
C ASP A 47 22.85 -17.73 25.81
N THR A 48 23.22 -17.42 24.55
CA THR A 48 24.56 -16.90 24.19
C THR A 48 24.65 -15.38 24.04
N LEU A 49 23.51 -14.68 24.02
CA LEU A 49 23.44 -13.23 23.93
C LEU A 49 23.63 -12.60 25.32
N THR A 50 24.29 -11.45 25.38
CA THR A 50 24.35 -10.68 26.63
C THR A 50 22.95 -10.18 27.01
N GLN A 51 22.71 -9.94 28.30
CA GLN A 51 21.43 -9.37 28.76
C GLN A 51 21.08 -8.07 28.01
N GLU A 52 22.08 -7.20 27.78
CA GLU A 52 21.91 -5.98 26.98
C GLU A 52 21.42 -6.29 25.56
N GLN A 53 21.99 -7.29 24.89
CA GLN A 53 21.55 -7.67 23.54
C GLN A 53 20.13 -8.23 23.52
N GLN A 54 19.77 -9.03 24.53
CA GLN A 54 18.41 -9.55 24.68
C GLN A 54 17.41 -8.40 24.91
N ASP A 55 17.77 -7.45 25.76
CA ASP A 55 16.97 -6.27 26.08
C ASP A 55 16.78 -5.40 24.84
N SER A 56 17.84 -5.13 24.06
CA SER A 56 17.75 -4.38 22.79
C SER A 56 16.86 -5.08 21.76
N ILE A 57 16.94 -6.41 21.62
CA ILE A 57 16.08 -7.18 20.69
C ILE A 57 14.62 -7.11 21.14
N SER A 58 14.36 -7.27 22.44
CA SER A 58 13.02 -7.19 23.01
C SER A 58 12.40 -5.80 22.79
N PHE A 59 13.20 -4.74 23.00
CA PHE A 59 12.79 -3.36 22.76
C PHE A 59 12.43 -3.14 21.29
N TYR A 60 13.33 -3.54 20.38
CA TYR A 60 13.14 -3.40 18.93
C TYR A 60 11.85 -4.08 18.44
N SER A 61 11.55 -5.27 18.96
CA SER A 61 10.36 -6.03 18.53
C SER A 61 9.03 -5.34 18.84
N THR A 62 9.00 -4.48 19.87
CA THR A 62 7.78 -3.80 20.33
C THR A 62 7.71 -2.36 19.82
N HIS A 63 8.84 -1.65 19.80
CA HIS A 63 8.89 -0.22 19.50
C HIS A 63 9.28 0.08 18.05
N HIS A 64 9.84 -0.90 17.32
CA HIS A 64 10.22 -0.83 15.90
C HIS A 64 11.36 0.16 15.57
N PHE A 65 12.06 0.68 16.57
CA PHE A 65 13.30 1.44 16.44
C PHE A 65 14.29 1.04 17.53
N THR A 66 15.56 1.42 17.39
CA THR A 66 16.63 1.13 18.35
C THR A 66 17.71 2.22 18.26
N GLU A 67 18.82 2.04 18.97
CA GLU A 67 20.01 2.90 18.90
C GLU A 67 20.47 3.11 17.45
N GLY A 68 20.89 4.33 17.15
CA GLY A 68 21.29 4.77 15.81
C GLY A 68 20.13 5.03 14.84
N TYR A 69 18.88 4.84 15.26
CA TYR A 69 17.73 5.16 14.42
C TYR A 69 17.55 6.68 14.26
N ASN A 70 17.17 7.10 13.06
CA ASN A 70 17.13 8.51 12.68
C ASN A 70 15.68 9.00 12.60
N PHE A 71 15.42 10.10 13.28
CA PHE A 71 14.14 10.79 13.29
C PHE A 71 14.28 12.23 12.78
N GLU A 72 13.18 12.78 12.28
CA GLU A 72 13.01 14.19 11.97
C GLU A 72 11.92 14.78 12.88
N VAL A 73 12.19 15.96 13.45
CA VAL A 73 11.20 16.68 14.26
C VAL A 73 10.11 17.23 13.33
N TYR A 74 8.91 16.65 13.43
CA TYR A 74 7.77 16.97 12.58
C TYR A 74 6.89 18.11 13.13
N LYS A 75 6.77 18.20 14.45
CA LYS A 75 6.04 19.28 15.15
C LYS A 75 6.94 20.50 15.38
N ASP A 76 6.39 21.57 15.97
CA ASP A 76 7.07 22.87 16.08
C ASP A 76 8.40 22.78 16.84
N SER A 77 8.40 22.07 17.97
CA SER A 77 9.62 21.75 18.71
C SER A 77 9.41 20.53 19.64
N ILE A 78 10.53 19.96 20.05
CA ILE A 78 10.62 19.00 21.16
C ILE A 78 11.56 19.59 22.22
N SER A 79 11.31 19.30 23.49
CA SER A 79 12.17 19.72 24.61
C SER A 79 12.95 18.51 25.11
N LEU A 80 14.27 18.63 25.18
CA LEU A 80 15.17 17.59 25.65
C LEU A 80 15.78 17.98 26.98
N LEU A 81 15.78 17.05 27.94
CA LEU A 81 16.41 17.14 29.24
C LEU A 81 17.94 16.99 29.10
N VAL A 82 18.72 17.92 29.65
CA VAL A 82 20.19 17.85 29.59
C VAL A 82 20.73 16.81 30.58
N GLN A 83 20.11 16.73 31.75
CA GLN A 83 20.50 15.85 32.86
C GLN A 83 20.10 14.39 32.62
N GLN A 84 20.58 13.50 33.50
CA GLN A 84 20.16 12.11 33.47
C GLN A 84 18.69 11.96 33.91
N PRO A 85 17.93 11.04 33.31
CA PRO A 85 16.53 10.79 33.68
C PRO A 85 16.31 10.54 35.19
N GLU A 86 17.26 9.88 35.85
CA GLU A 86 17.23 9.57 37.29
C GLU A 86 17.23 10.84 38.16
N GLU A 87 17.84 11.93 37.69
CA GLU A 87 17.86 13.21 38.39
C GLU A 87 16.49 13.88 38.38
N MET A 88 15.75 13.75 37.26
CA MET A 88 14.37 14.22 37.17
C MET A 88 13.44 13.40 38.06
N VAL A 89 13.56 12.07 38.04
CA VAL A 89 12.77 11.18 38.91
C VAL A 89 13.05 11.48 40.39
N SER A 90 14.29 11.84 40.72
CA SER A 90 14.71 12.24 42.07
C SER A 90 14.38 13.70 42.43
N GLN A 91 13.66 14.42 41.55
CA GLN A 91 13.22 15.82 41.74
C GLN A 91 14.36 16.82 41.93
N LEU A 92 15.49 16.63 41.26
CA LEU A 92 16.59 17.59 41.22
C LEU A 92 16.31 18.74 40.24
N GLU A 93 17.13 19.79 40.28
CA GLU A 93 17.05 20.90 39.32
C GLU A 93 17.39 20.41 37.91
N ILE A 94 16.47 20.64 36.98
CA ILE A 94 16.56 20.20 35.58
C ILE A 94 16.69 21.39 34.65
N ASP A 95 17.44 21.20 33.57
CA ASP A 95 17.56 22.12 32.45
C ASP A 95 17.13 21.44 31.16
N THR A 96 16.51 22.20 30.27
CA THR A 96 15.97 21.67 29.01
C THR A 96 16.36 22.58 27.86
N PHE A 97 16.55 21.98 26.70
CA PHE A 97 16.75 22.72 25.46
C PHE A 97 15.78 22.24 24.39
N ALA A 98 15.37 23.17 23.52
CA ALA A 98 14.46 22.86 22.43
C ALA A 98 15.22 22.46 21.16
N VAL A 99 14.68 21.46 20.46
CA VAL A 99 15.02 21.11 19.07
C VAL A 99 13.82 21.45 18.20
N TYR A 100 14.05 22.22 17.15
CA TYR A 100 12.98 22.76 16.31
C TYR A 100 12.62 21.85 15.16
N LYS A 101 11.44 22.09 14.58
CA LYS A 101 10.95 21.43 13.37
C LYS A 101 12.01 21.30 12.27
N ASN A 102 11.95 20.20 11.52
CA ASN A 102 12.83 19.81 10.41
C ASN A 102 14.30 19.56 10.78
N HIS A 103 14.64 19.53 12.08
CA HIS A 103 15.97 19.08 12.50
C HIS A 103 15.97 17.56 12.64
N HIS A 104 17.10 16.95 12.27
CA HIS A 104 17.30 15.52 12.45
C HIS A 104 17.84 15.25 13.85
N VAL A 105 17.32 14.18 14.44
CA VAL A 105 17.77 13.66 15.73
C VAL A 105 18.04 12.17 15.60
N VAL A 106 19.09 11.71 16.26
CA VAL A 106 19.50 10.30 16.23
C VAL A 106 19.31 9.71 17.61
N VAL A 107 18.74 8.52 17.69
CA VAL A 107 18.63 7.78 18.95
C VAL A 107 20.03 7.37 19.40
N GLY A 108 20.45 7.88 20.55
CA GLY A 108 21.77 7.64 21.12
C GLY A 108 21.80 6.42 22.04
N ASP A 109 20.90 6.42 23.02
CA ASP A 109 20.80 5.44 24.09
C ASP A 109 19.32 5.34 24.50
N ILE A 110 18.92 4.20 25.07
CA ILE A 110 17.56 3.95 25.54
C ILE A 110 17.64 3.42 26.96
N ARG A 111 16.92 4.08 27.88
CA ARG A 111 16.86 3.70 29.29
C ARG A 111 15.46 3.34 29.70
N ILE A 112 15.33 2.26 30.46
CA ILE A 112 14.07 1.82 31.04
C ILE A 112 14.12 2.09 32.55
N LEU A 113 13.35 3.07 33.01
CA LEU A 113 13.20 3.44 34.41
C LEU A 113 11.80 3.07 34.91
N PRO A 114 11.61 1.86 35.47
CA PRO A 114 10.29 1.40 35.91
C PRO A 114 9.74 2.17 37.12
N GLN A 115 10.57 2.98 37.78
CA GLN A 115 10.18 3.82 38.92
C GLN A 115 9.52 5.12 38.50
N ASP A 116 9.63 5.50 37.21
CA ASP A 116 8.95 6.67 36.68
C ASP A 116 7.45 6.42 36.55
N SER A 117 6.66 7.40 37.01
CA SER A 117 5.20 7.31 37.01
C SER A 117 4.56 7.79 35.70
N ILE A 118 5.29 8.53 34.87
CA ILE A 118 4.78 9.11 33.63
C ILE A 118 4.98 8.13 32.48
N ASP A 119 6.24 7.74 32.27
CA ASP A 119 6.66 6.84 31.21
C ASP A 119 7.98 6.19 31.61
N SER A 120 8.04 4.86 31.51
CA SER A 120 9.22 4.09 31.85
C SER A 120 10.31 4.20 30.80
N VAL A 121 9.99 4.55 29.56
CA VAL A 121 10.95 4.57 28.45
C VAL A 121 11.50 5.96 28.24
N TRP A 122 12.82 6.06 28.35
CA TRP A 122 13.60 7.26 28.11
C TRP A 122 14.48 7.08 26.89
N VAL A 123 14.40 8.03 25.97
CA VAL A 123 15.17 8.01 24.73
C VAL A 123 16.15 9.16 24.76
N GLN A 124 17.44 8.85 24.64
CA GLN A 124 18.47 9.85 24.42
C GLN A 124 18.50 10.21 22.95
N LEU A 125 18.52 11.50 22.66
CA LEU A 125 18.59 12.03 21.31
C LEU A 125 19.84 12.87 21.16
N ALA A 126 20.61 12.57 20.11
CA ALA A 126 21.68 13.41 19.61
C ALA A 126 21.13 14.35 18.54
N THR A 127 21.39 15.64 18.68
CA THR A 127 21.07 16.64 17.66
C THR A 127 22.18 16.77 16.63
N ASP A 128 21.86 17.34 15.49
CA ASP A 128 22.81 17.76 14.45
C ASP A 128 23.89 18.73 14.94
N GLU A 129 23.56 19.55 15.96
CA GLU A 129 24.50 20.43 16.66
C GLU A 129 25.44 19.71 17.65
N GLY A 130 25.33 18.38 17.78
CA GLY A 130 26.14 17.58 18.71
C GLY A 130 25.73 17.71 20.18
N ARG A 131 24.52 18.20 20.46
CA ARG A 131 23.94 18.24 21.81
C ARG A 131 23.17 16.95 22.08
N TRP A 132 23.20 16.51 23.33
CA TRP A 132 22.53 15.30 23.79
C TRP A 132 21.48 15.69 24.81
N GLY A 133 20.34 15.03 24.75
CA GLY A 133 19.35 15.15 25.80
C GLY A 133 18.34 14.02 25.79
N TRP A 134 17.57 13.94 26.87
CA TRP A 134 16.63 12.86 27.14
C TRP A 134 15.20 13.35 26.97
N ILE A 135 14.35 12.46 26.48
CA ILE A 135 12.92 12.69 26.37
C ILE A 135 12.17 11.38 26.60
N HIS A 136 10.97 11.48 27.15
CA HIS A 136 10.06 10.34 27.22
C HIS A 136 9.62 9.88 25.84
N GLU A 137 9.50 8.58 25.64
CA GLU A 137 9.03 8.02 24.37
C GLU A 137 7.61 8.52 24.02
N THR A 138 6.72 8.53 25.01
CA THR A 138 5.34 9.03 24.88
C THR A 138 5.27 10.50 24.43
N GLU A 139 6.27 11.31 24.78
CA GLU A 139 6.39 12.70 24.36
C GLU A 139 7.09 12.84 22.99
N LEU A 140 8.02 11.94 22.71
CA LEU A 140 8.80 11.91 21.48
C LEU A 140 7.97 11.48 20.26
N LEU A 141 7.36 10.29 20.31
CA LEU A 141 6.73 9.65 19.15
C LEU A 141 5.66 10.49 18.44
N PRO A 142 4.81 11.28 19.13
CA PRO A 142 3.83 12.14 18.46
C PRO A 142 4.45 13.35 17.73
N ARG A 143 5.73 13.64 17.98
CA ARG A 143 6.42 14.86 17.52
C ARG A 143 7.52 14.59 16.49
N VAL A 144 7.90 13.34 16.31
CA VAL A 144 8.91 12.93 15.34
C VAL A 144 8.35 11.97 14.30
N VAL A 145 9.03 11.88 13.17
CA VAL A 145 8.78 10.89 12.11
C VAL A 145 10.10 10.28 11.67
N PRO A 146 10.12 9.02 11.18
CA PRO A 146 11.28 8.48 10.49
C PRO A 146 11.75 9.40 9.36
N VAL A 147 13.08 9.48 9.17
CA VAL A 147 13.68 10.28 8.09
C VAL A 147 13.41 9.72 6.69
N ASP A 148 12.95 8.48 6.58
CA ASP A 148 12.67 7.84 5.30
C ASP A 148 11.54 8.55 4.53
N PRO A 149 11.74 8.92 3.25
CA PRO A 149 10.74 9.66 2.48
C PRO A 149 9.37 8.96 2.37
N ILE A 150 9.36 7.63 2.39
CA ILE A 150 8.12 6.84 2.32
C ILE A 150 7.32 7.01 3.61
N SER A 151 7.98 6.95 4.77
CA SER A 151 7.36 7.15 6.08
C SER A 151 6.85 8.58 6.23
N GLN A 152 7.62 9.56 5.78
CA GLN A 152 7.19 10.96 5.72
C GLN A 152 5.95 11.16 4.85
N ALA A 153 5.91 10.51 3.68
CA ALA A 153 4.74 10.56 2.80
C ALA A 153 3.51 9.92 3.46
N ILE A 154 3.67 8.77 4.11
CA ILE A 154 2.58 8.13 4.88
C ILE A 154 2.07 9.09 5.95
N MET A 155 2.95 9.76 6.69
CA MET A 155 2.52 10.70 7.72
C MET A 155 1.80 11.91 7.10
N PHE A 156 2.36 12.50 6.04
CA PHE A 156 1.76 13.64 5.36
C PHE A 156 0.32 13.35 4.90
N PHE A 157 0.06 12.17 4.34
CA PHE A 157 -1.28 11.75 3.91
C PHE A 157 -2.17 11.26 5.06
N SER A 158 -1.62 11.00 6.23
CA SER A 158 -2.37 10.62 7.43
C SER A 158 -2.93 11.83 8.19
N ASP A 159 -2.49 13.05 7.89
CA ASP A 159 -3.06 14.25 8.51
C ASP A 159 -4.54 14.39 8.15
N SER A 160 -5.39 14.51 9.17
CA SER A 160 -6.85 14.57 9.01
C SER A 160 -7.31 15.75 8.15
N HIS A 161 -6.64 16.90 8.23
CA HIS A 161 -6.99 18.06 7.40
C HIS A 161 -6.56 17.86 5.95
N ILE A 162 -5.38 17.28 5.73
CA ILE A 162 -4.88 16.97 4.40
C ILE A 162 -5.77 15.92 3.72
N ILE A 163 -6.10 14.82 4.41
CA ILE A 163 -6.92 13.77 3.80
C ILE A 163 -8.34 14.26 3.49
N ILE A 164 -8.97 15.06 4.36
CA ILE A 164 -10.30 15.63 4.11
C ILE A 164 -10.26 16.59 2.91
N SER A 165 -9.27 17.49 2.87
CA SER A 165 -9.14 18.44 1.76
C SER A 165 -8.89 17.74 0.43
N LEU A 166 -8.04 16.70 0.41
CA LEU A 166 -7.78 15.87 -0.75
C LEU A 166 -9.05 15.18 -1.26
N ILE A 167 -9.85 14.59 -0.38
CA ILE A 167 -11.13 13.97 -0.74
C ILE A 167 -12.07 14.98 -1.41
N ILE A 168 -12.19 16.19 -0.86
CA ILE A 168 -13.05 17.24 -1.44
C ILE A 168 -12.59 17.60 -2.86
N VAL A 169 -11.28 17.84 -3.07
CA VAL A 169 -10.72 18.19 -4.38
C VAL A 169 -10.93 17.06 -5.38
N VAL A 170 -10.69 15.81 -4.98
CA VAL A 170 -10.90 14.63 -5.83
C VAL A 170 -12.37 14.50 -6.23
N VAL A 171 -13.31 14.64 -5.28
CA VAL A 171 -14.75 14.56 -5.57
C VAL A 171 -15.20 15.64 -6.54
N ILE A 172 -14.76 16.89 -6.35
CA ILE A 172 -15.11 17.99 -7.28
C ILE A 172 -14.53 17.71 -8.68
N GLY A 173 -13.26 17.28 -8.74
CA GLY A 173 -12.61 16.90 -10.00
C GLY A 173 -13.34 15.77 -10.73
N LEU A 174 -13.74 14.72 -10.00
CA LEU A 174 -14.52 13.61 -10.53
C LEU A 174 -15.86 14.07 -11.11
N VAL A 175 -16.61 14.89 -10.37
CA VAL A 175 -17.90 15.43 -10.85
C VAL A 175 -17.72 16.27 -12.11
N TYR A 176 -16.68 17.12 -12.15
CA TYR A 176 -16.38 17.93 -13.33
C TYR A 176 -16.03 17.08 -14.55
N VAL A 177 -15.11 16.12 -14.39
CA VAL A 177 -14.69 15.20 -15.46
C VAL A 177 -15.88 14.37 -15.95
N MET A 178 -16.67 13.80 -15.05
CA MET A 178 -17.87 13.01 -15.40
C MET A 178 -18.90 13.83 -16.16
N ARG A 179 -19.17 15.07 -15.71
CA ARG A 179 -20.07 16.00 -16.41
C ARG A 179 -19.55 16.33 -17.80
N HIS A 180 -18.23 16.48 -17.95
CA HIS A 180 -17.61 16.78 -19.24
C HIS A 180 -17.66 15.58 -20.20
N ILE A 181 -17.35 14.37 -19.72
CA ILE A 181 -17.48 13.10 -20.46
C ILE A 181 -18.91 12.89 -20.96
N TYR A 182 -19.90 13.10 -20.09
CA TYR A 182 -21.31 12.96 -20.44
C TYR A 182 -21.75 13.94 -21.53
N ARG A 183 -21.35 15.21 -21.43
CA ARG A 183 -21.66 16.24 -22.45
C ARG A 183 -21.02 15.96 -23.80
N ARG A 184 -19.82 15.39 -23.81
CA ARG A 184 -19.06 15.09 -25.04
C ARG A 184 -19.41 13.74 -25.65
N ASN A 185 -20.24 12.93 -25.00
CA ASN A 185 -20.41 11.52 -25.37
C ASN A 185 -19.04 10.85 -25.60
N ALA A 186 -18.09 11.03 -24.67
CA ALA A 186 -16.76 10.42 -24.73
C ALA A 186 -16.76 8.98 -24.17
N PRO A 187 -15.89 8.08 -24.66
CA PRO A 187 -15.77 6.72 -24.12
C PRO A 187 -15.39 6.74 -22.62
N ILE A 188 -15.86 5.74 -21.88
CA ILE A 188 -15.62 5.60 -20.43
C ILE A 188 -15.50 4.12 -20.07
N VAL A 189 -14.55 3.80 -19.19
CA VAL A 189 -14.29 2.44 -18.69
C VAL A 189 -15.59 1.78 -18.19
N HIS A 190 -15.76 0.47 -18.44
CA HIS A 190 -16.93 -0.36 -18.10
C HIS A 190 -18.26 -0.10 -18.83
N PHE A 191 -18.50 1.11 -19.35
CA PHE A 191 -19.76 1.42 -20.04
C PHE A 191 -19.59 1.47 -21.55
N ARG A 192 -18.77 2.41 -22.04
CA ARG A 192 -18.38 2.50 -23.45
C ARG A 192 -16.86 2.45 -23.49
N ASP A 193 -16.38 1.26 -23.17
CA ASP A 193 -14.97 0.97 -23.06
C ASP A 193 -14.35 0.82 -24.45
N ILE A 194 -13.03 1.03 -24.52
CA ILE A 194 -12.25 0.67 -25.69
C ILE A 194 -12.12 -0.85 -25.77
N SER A 195 -11.76 -1.37 -26.95
CA SER A 195 -11.52 -2.80 -27.10
C SER A 195 -10.14 -3.21 -26.58
N SER A 196 -9.94 -3.01 -25.28
CA SER A 196 -8.72 -3.28 -24.55
C SER A 196 -9.01 -3.86 -23.19
N PHE A 197 -8.13 -4.73 -22.71
CA PHE A 197 -8.26 -5.30 -21.38
C PHE A 197 -7.57 -4.45 -20.30
N TYR A 198 -6.56 -3.67 -20.66
CA TYR A 198 -5.70 -2.98 -19.69
C TYR A 198 -6.46 -2.00 -18.77
N PRO A 199 -7.37 -1.13 -19.27
CA PRO A 199 -8.10 -0.22 -18.39
C PRO A 199 -8.99 -0.93 -17.37
N THR A 200 -9.71 -1.97 -17.81
CA THR A 200 -10.55 -2.80 -16.93
C THR A 200 -9.70 -3.52 -15.88
N LEU A 201 -8.56 -4.10 -16.30
CA LEU A 201 -7.64 -4.80 -15.40
C LEU A 201 -7.02 -3.86 -14.36
N LEU A 202 -6.64 -2.64 -14.76
CA LEU A 202 -6.15 -1.63 -13.82
C LEU A 202 -7.20 -1.31 -12.76
N CYS A 203 -8.46 -1.04 -13.16
CA CYS A 203 -9.52 -0.77 -12.20
C CYS A 203 -9.82 -1.94 -11.27
N LEU A 204 -9.62 -3.19 -11.72
CA LEU A 204 -9.76 -4.39 -10.90
C LEU A 204 -8.63 -4.51 -9.88
N ILE A 205 -7.38 -4.32 -10.31
CA ILE A 205 -6.23 -4.40 -9.41
C ILE A 205 -6.27 -3.27 -8.38
N VAL A 206 -6.71 -2.06 -8.74
CA VAL A 206 -6.92 -0.97 -7.77
C VAL A 206 -7.94 -1.37 -6.71
N ALA A 207 -9.07 -1.99 -7.09
CA ALA A 207 -10.09 -2.44 -6.15
C ALA A 207 -9.58 -3.54 -5.21
N ILE A 208 -8.84 -4.52 -5.78
CA ILE A 208 -8.24 -5.62 -5.01
C ILE A 208 -7.17 -5.08 -4.06
N ALA A 209 -6.28 -4.20 -4.53
CA ALA A 209 -5.20 -3.60 -3.73
C ALA A 209 -5.75 -2.73 -2.61
N ALA A 210 -6.80 -1.93 -2.86
CA ALA A 210 -7.46 -1.13 -1.83
C ALA A 210 -8.13 -2.00 -0.75
N THR A 211 -8.79 -3.07 -1.16
CA THR A 211 -9.37 -4.05 -0.22
C THR A 211 -8.26 -4.69 0.60
N PHE A 212 -7.18 -5.14 -0.04
CA PHE A 212 -6.06 -5.77 0.64
C PHE A 212 -5.34 -4.83 1.61
N TYR A 213 -5.15 -3.57 1.22
CA TYR A 213 -4.59 -2.54 2.09
C TYR A 213 -5.43 -2.37 3.36
N ALA A 214 -6.75 -2.20 3.23
CA ALA A 214 -7.63 -2.12 4.39
C ALA A 214 -7.60 -3.41 5.23
N SER A 215 -7.49 -4.60 4.61
CA SER A 215 -7.30 -5.85 5.33
C SER A 215 -6.00 -5.87 6.14
N VAL A 216 -4.89 -5.38 5.60
CA VAL A 216 -3.61 -5.26 6.33
C VAL A 216 -3.76 -4.36 7.54
N GLN A 217 -4.42 -3.21 7.39
CA GLN A 217 -4.65 -2.29 8.50
C GLN A 217 -5.49 -2.90 9.63
N MET A 218 -6.47 -3.76 9.31
CA MET A 218 -7.33 -4.40 10.31
C MET A 218 -6.68 -5.60 10.99
N PHE A 219 -6.00 -6.45 10.23
CA PHE A 219 -5.56 -7.77 10.71
C PHE A 219 -4.06 -7.87 11.01
N ALA A 220 -3.25 -6.96 10.48
CA ALA A 220 -1.80 -6.95 10.67
C ALA A 220 -1.26 -5.53 11.00
N PRO A 221 -1.80 -4.84 12.02
CA PRO A 221 -1.40 -3.47 12.35
C PRO A 221 0.08 -3.37 12.74
N GLU A 222 0.62 -4.36 13.47
CA GLU A 222 2.04 -4.37 13.86
C GLU A 222 2.96 -4.52 12.66
N THR A 223 2.56 -5.32 11.67
CA THR A 223 3.34 -5.46 10.43
C THR A 223 3.35 -4.16 9.62
N TRP A 224 2.24 -3.43 9.60
CA TRP A 224 2.19 -2.09 8.99
C TRP A 224 3.01 -1.06 9.76
N ARG A 225 3.00 -1.14 11.10
CA ARG A 225 3.83 -0.29 11.97
C ARG A 225 5.31 -0.53 11.72
N HIS A 226 5.76 -1.79 11.66
CA HIS A 226 7.14 -2.13 11.31
C HIS A 226 7.54 -1.55 9.95
N PHE A 227 6.67 -1.69 8.95
CA PHE A 227 6.90 -1.10 7.63
C PHE A 227 7.02 0.43 7.66
N TYR A 228 6.29 1.11 8.56
CA TYR A 228 6.40 2.55 8.73
C TYR A 228 7.79 2.98 9.25
N TYR A 229 8.43 2.19 10.12
CA TYR A 229 9.79 2.49 10.57
C TYR A 229 10.87 2.00 9.60
N HIS A 230 10.60 0.97 8.81
CA HIS A 230 11.57 0.41 7.87
C HIS A 230 10.95 0.21 6.48
N PRO A 231 10.60 1.30 5.77
CA PRO A 231 9.93 1.17 4.50
C PRO A 231 10.88 0.67 3.41
N THR A 232 10.34 -0.14 2.50
CA THR A 232 11.07 -0.59 1.30
C THR A 232 10.13 -0.72 0.12
N LEU A 233 10.63 -0.38 -1.07
CA LEU A 233 9.92 -0.61 -2.34
C LEU A 233 10.14 -2.02 -2.89
N ASN A 234 11.03 -2.80 -2.27
CA ASN A 234 11.34 -4.16 -2.69
C ASN A 234 10.33 -5.16 -2.10
N PRO A 235 9.47 -5.79 -2.91
CA PRO A 235 8.48 -6.74 -2.41
C PRO A 235 9.09 -8.00 -1.80
N PHE A 236 10.38 -8.30 -2.05
CA PHE A 236 11.04 -9.52 -1.57
C PHE A 236 11.67 -9.36 -0.17
N GLN A 237 11.69 -8.15 0.38
CA GLN A 237 12.29 -7.86 1.69
C GLN A 237 11.26 -7.71 2.82
N VAL A 238 9.98 -7.85 2.51
CA VAL A 238 8.87 -7.67 3.45
C VAL A 238 8.12 -8.99 3.69
N PRO A 239 7.42 -9.13 4.82
CA PRO A 239 6.56 -10.29 5.08
C PRO A 239 5.60 -10.56 3.92
N PHE A 240 5.24 -11.83 3.71
CA PHE A 240 4.46 -12.28 2.55
C PHE A 240 3.20 -11.45 2.27
N ILE A 241 2.48 -11.06 3.33
CA ILE A 241 1.27 -10.23 3.22
C ILE A 241 1.62 -8.87 2.59
N LEU A 242 2.61 -8.15 3.12
CA LEU A 242 3.07 -6.87 2.53
C LEU A 242 3.70 -7.05 1.16
N SER A 243 4.34 -8.19 0.88
CA SER A 243 4.92 -8.51 -0.43
C SER A 243 3.85 -8.51 -1.54
N ILE A 244 2.69 -9.10 -1.25
CA ILE A 244 1.54 -9.10 -2.17
C ILE A 244 1.06 -7.66 -2.40
N PHE A 245 0.91 -6.88 -1.33
CA PHE A 245 0.51 -5.47 -1.44
C PHE A 245 1.49 -4.66 -2.30
N MET A 246 2.78 -4.74 -2.02
CA MET A 246 3.82 -4.02 -2.77
C MET A 246 3.89 -4.45 -4.24
N SER A 247 3.77 -5.75 -4.50
CA SER A 247 3.67 -6.27 -5.87
C SER A 247 2.43 -5.73 -6.60
N SER A 248 1.31 -5.56 -5.90
CA SER A 248 0.12 -4.95 -6.49
C SER A 248 0.31 -3.46 -6.83
N VAL A 249 1.07 -2.71 -6.02
CA VAL A 249 1.43 -1.31 -6.31
C VAL A 249 2.28 -1.21 -7.58
N TRP A 250 3.29 -2.06 -7.71
CA TRP A 250 4.09 -2.16 -8.93
C TRP A 250 3.25 -2.58 -10.14
N ALA A 251 2.34 -3.54 -9.97
CA ALA A 251 1.43 -3.97 -11.03
C ALA A 251 0.52 -2.82 -11.50
N MET A 252 0.00 -1.99 -10.58
CA MET A 252 -0.80 -0.80 -10.93
C MET A 252 0.02 0.18 -11.78
N ALA A 253 1.27 0.46 -11.41
CA ALA A 253 2.13 1.36 -12.18
C ALA A 253 2.38 0.84 -13.61
N ILE A 254 2.73 -0.45 -13.74
CA ILE A 254 2.97 -1.10 -15.05
C ILE A 254 1.69 -1.08 -15.91
N LEU A 255 0.55 -1.43 -15.31
CA LEU A 255 -0.73 -1.47 -16.02
C LEU A 255 -1.23 -0.09 -16.39
N PHE A 256 -0.96 0.93 -15.58
CA PHE A 256 -1.26 2.31 -15.93
C PHE A 256 -0.50 2.74 -17.17
N ILE A 257 0.81 2.46 -17.23
CA ILE A 257 1.64 2.75 -18.41
C ILE A 257 1.11 2.01 -19.65
N ALA A 258 0.80 0.71 -19.51
CA ALA A 258 0.25 -0.10 -20.59
C ALA A 258 -1.13 0.42 -21.07
N ALA A 259 -1.99 0.85 -20.14
CA ALA A 259 -3.29 1.43 -20.46
C ALA A 259 -3.13 2.77 -21.20
N VAL A 260 -2.19 3.64 -20.78
CA VAL A 260 -1.92 4.91 -21.46
C VAL A 260 -1.47 4.70 -22.90
N ASP A 261 -0.52 3.77 -23.12
CA ASP A 261 -0.02 3.46 -24.46
C ASP A 261 -1.13 2.88 -25.36
N ASP A 262 -1.91 1.92 -24.87
CA ASP A 262 -2.98 1.32 -25.69
C ASP A 262 -4.15 2.30 -25.91
N VAL A 263 -4.49 3.16 -24.94
CA VAL A 263 -5.53 4.20 -25.14
C VAL A 263 -5.11 5.20 -26.22
N LYS A 264 -3.86 5.67 -26.20
CA LYS A 264 -3.32 6.58 -27.23
C LYS A 264 -3.29 5.97 -28.62
N ARG A 265 -3.17 4.64 -28.72
CA ARG A 265 -3.21 3.92 -30.00
C ARG A 265 -4.63 3.73 -30.55
N ASN A 266 -5.64 3.71 -29.68
CA ASN A 266 -7.01 3.41 -30.06
C ASN A 266 -7.93 4.64 -30.20
N LEU A 267 -7.56 5.79 -29.62
CA LEU A 267 -8.37 7.01 -29.60
C LEU A 267 -7.59 8.23 -30.09
N GLU A 268 -8.29 9.19 -30.68
CA GLU A 268 -7.74 10.51 -30.97
C GLU A 268 -7.36 11.24 -29.67
N LEU A 269 -6.38 12.15 -29.72
CA LEU A 269 -5.79 12.78 -28.53
C LEU A 269 -6.82 13.38 -27.57
N GLY A 270 -7.86 14.05 -28.09
CA GLY A 270 -8.92 14.64 -27.27
C GLY A 270 -9.69 13.59 -26.48
N ASP A 271 -10.17 12.56 -27.16
CA ASP A 271 -10.93 11.46 -26.54
C ASP A 271 -10.05 10.58 -25.65
N ALA A 272 -8.77 10.41 -25.99
CA ALA A 272 -7.80 9.69 -25.18
C ALA A 272 -7.58 10.37 -23.82
N ILE A 273 -7.43 11.70 -23.78
CA ILE A 273 -7.26 12.44 -22.52
C ILE A 273 -8.53 12.34 -21.66
N LEU A 274 -9.72 12.46 -22.27
CA LEU A 274 -10.98 12.30 -21.57
C LEU A 274 -11.17 10.87 -21.03
N TYR A 275 -10.77 9.87 -21.81
CA TYR A 275 -10.83 8.48 -21.40
C TYR A 275 -9.89 8.20 -20.22
N LEU A 276 -8.64 8.66 -20.29
CA LEU A 276 -7.65 8.47 -19.23
C LEU A 276 -8.05 9.19 -17.94
N SER A 277 -8.57 10.42 -18.03
CA SER A 277 -9.10 11.12 -16.85
C SER A 277 -10.31 10.41 -16.25
N GLY A 278 -11.21 9.86 -17.07
CA GLY A 278 -12.31 9.01 -16.61
C GLY A 278 -11.83 7.72 -15.95
N MET A 279 -10.82 7.06 -16.50
CA MET A 279 -10.21 5.85 -15.94
C MET A 279 -9.56 6.11 -14.59
N ILE A 280 -8.75 7.18 -14.46
CA ILE A 280 -8.18 7.61 -13.18
C ILE A 280 -9.31 7.89 -12.19
N GLY A 281 -10.39 8.51 -12.66
CA GLY A 281 -11.54 8.80 -11.83
C GLY A 281 -12.24 7.55 -11.28
N VAL A 282 -12.48 6.55 -12.13
CA VAL A 282 -13.04 5.25 -11.72
C VAL A 282 -12.08 4.53 -10.75
N CYS A 283 -10.77 4.60 -10.98
CA CYS A 283 -9.78 4.05 -10.05
C CYS A 283 -9.84 4.73 -8.67
N ALA A 284 -9.92 6.06 -8.63
CA ALA A 284 -10.03 6.82 -7.38
C ALA A 284 -11.32 6.47 -6.62
N ILE A 285 -12.46 6.35 -7.34
CA ILE A 285 -13.74 5.93 -6.76
C ILE A 285 -13.63 4.53 -6.16
N ASN A 286 -13.06 3.58 -6.91
CA ASN A 286 -12.85 2.22 -6.41
C ASN A 286 -11.97 2.21 -5.17
N TYR A 287 -10.84 2.93 -5.19
CA TYR A 287 -9.94 3.02 -4.05
C TYR A 287 -10.67 3.51 -2.80
N ILE A 288 -11.44 4.60 -2.88
CA ILE A 288 -12.18 5.16 -1.75
C ILE A 288 -13.26 4.19 -1.25
N ILE A 289 -14.09 3.67 -2.17
CA ILE A 289 -15.19 2.77 -1.80
C ILE A 289 -14.64 1.51 -1.14
N PHE A 290 -13.65 0.85 -1.74
CA PHE A 290 -13.12 -0.41 -1.22
C PHE A 290 -12.30 -0.20 0.06
N SER A 291 -11.55 0.89 0.20
CA SER A 291 -10.84 1.19 1.45
C SER A 291 -11.83 1.36 2.62
N ILE A 292 -12.91 2.12 2.45
CA ILE A 292 -13.88 2.38 3.53
C ILE A 292 -14.80 1.19 3.80
N THR A 293 -15.32 0.56 2.75
CA THR A 293 -16.28 -0.56 2.92
C THR A 293 -15.62 -1.81 3.48
N THR A 294 -14.33 -2.02 3.20
CA THR A 294 -13.58 -3.17 3.74
C THR A 294 -13.32 -3.04 5.24
N LEU A 295 -13.09 -1.81 5.74
CA LEU A 295 -13.02 -1.54 7.18
C LEU A 295 -14.31 -1.96 7.92
N ASN A 296 -15.44 -2.03 7.20
CA ASN A 296 -16.73 -2.48 7.70
C ASN A 296 -17.08 -3.92 7.29
N TYR A 297 -16.12 -4.71 6.78
CA TYR A 297 -16.30 -6.07 6.24
C TYR A 297 -17.22 -6.22 5.02
N VAL A 298 -18.04 -5.22 4.68
CA VAL A 298 -18.92 -5.20 3.49
C VAL A 298 -18.12 -5.14 2.18
N GLY A 299 -16.87 -4.69 2.23
CA GLY A 299 -16.00 -4.58 1.07
C GLY A 299 -15.72 -5.91 0.35
N TYR A 300 -15.59 -7.02 1.07
CA TYR A 300 -15.31 -8.34 0.46
C TYR A 300 -16.42 -8.84 -0.48
N PRO A 301 -17.71 -8.91 -0.07
CA PRO A 301 -18.77 -9.30 -0.99
C PRO A 301 -18.96 -8.27 -2.12
N LEU A 302 -18.76 -6.98 -1.84
CA LEU A 302 -18.80 -5.93 -2.86
C LEU A 302 -17.70 -6.13 -3.92
N LEU A 303 -16.50 -6.55 -3.51
CA LEU A 303 -15.38 -6.81 -4.41
C LEU A 303 -15.69 -7.96 -5.36
N VAL A 304 -16.26 -9.06 -4.84
CA VAL A 304 -16.69 -10.19 -5.67
C VAL A 304 -17.73 -9.75 -6.70
N ALA A 305 -18.73 -8.98 -6.28
CA ALA A 305 -19.76 -8.44 -7.17
C ALA A 305 -19.18 -7.53 -8.24
N TYR A 306 -18.24 -6.64 -7.87
CA TYR A 306 -17.57 -5.74 -8.78
C TYR A 306 -16.67 -6.46 -9.79
N CYS A 307 -15.87 -7.44 -9.33
CA CYS A 307 -15.06 -8.29 -10.20
C CYS A 307 -15.92 -9.02 -11.24
N TYR A 308 -17.03 -9.63 -10.78
CA TYR A 308 -17.98 -10.29 -11.68
C TYR A 308 -18.57 -9.29 -12.70
N PHE A 309 -19.02 -8.12 -12.25
CA PHE A 309 -19.57 -7.08 -13.11
C PHE A 309 -18.57 -6.61 -14.17
N ALA A 310 -17.36 -6.25 -13.77
CA ALA A 310 -16.31 -5.75 -14.66
C ALA A 310 -15.91 -6.78 -15.71
N ILE A 311 -15.70 -8.04 -15.30
CA ILE A 311 -15.33 -9.13 -16.20
C ILE A 311 -16.48 -9.42 -17.18
N LYS A 312 -17.72 -9.50 -16.68
CA LYS A 312 -18.90 -9.70 -17.53
C LYS A 312 -19.07 -8.57 -18.54
N ARG A 313 -18.89 -7.32 -18.12
CA ARG A 313 -18.96 -6.14 -19.00
C ARG A 313 -17.89 -6.20 -20.08
N TYR A 314 -16.65 -6.52 -19.73
CA TYR A 314 -15.57 -6.68 -20.69
C TYR A 314 -15.91 -7.71 -21.79
N TYR A 315 -16.41 -8.89 -21.40
CA TYR A 315 -16.73 -9.94 -22.36
C TYR A 315 -17.96 -9.66 -23.23
N THR A 316 -18.93 -8.88 -22.72
CA THR A 316 -20.20 -8.64 -23.43
C THR A 316 -20.18 -7.39 -24.30
N VAL A 317 -19.44 -6.35 -23.89
CA VAL A 317 -19.49 -5.02 -24.53
C VAL A 317 -18.16 -4.66 -25.20
N SER A 318 -17.02 -4.96 -24.56
CA SER A 318 -15.73 -4.38 -24.95
C SER A 318 -14.89 -5.28 -25.84
N ARG A 319 -15.10 -6.59 -25.81
CA ARG A 319 -14.26 -7.56 -26.52
C ARG A 319 -14.47 -7.51 -28.04
N LYS A 320 -13.54 -6.88 -28.77
CA LYS A 320 -13.37 -7.08 -30.22
C LYS A 320 -12.40 -8.24 -30.44
N GLN A 321 -12.90 -9.36 -30.96
CA GLN A 321 -12.16 -10.63 -31.01
C GLN A 321 -11.29 -10.79 -32.27
N TYR A 322 -11.47 -9.96 -33.29
CA TYR A 322 -10.85 -10.16 -34.60
C TYR A 322 -9.95 -8.99 -34.97
N ILE A 323 -8.93 -9.25 -35.79
CA ILE A 323 -8.03 -8.25 -36.35
C ILE A 323 -8.06 -8.42 -37.86
N CYS A 324 -8.15 -7.32 -38.59
CA CYS A 324 -8.09 -7.35 -40.04
C CYS A 324 -6.70 -7.79 -40.50
N GLY A 325 -6.62 -8.85 -41.30
CA GLY A 325 -5.35 -9.40 -41.80
C GLY A 325 -4.61 -8.46 -42.76
N ASN A 326 -5.31 -7.48 -43.35
CA ASN A 326 -4.73 -6.53 -44.30
C ASN A 326 -4.28 -5.22 -43.63
N CYS A 327 -5.12 -4.62 -42.78
CA CYS A 327 -4.84 -3.30 -42.17
C CYS A 327 -4.56 -3.33 -40.67
N GLY A 328 -4.65 -4.48 -40.01
CA GLY A 328 -4.44 -4.60 -38.56
C GLY A 328 -5.56 -3.99 -37.70
N HIS A 329 -6.65 -3.48 -38.29
CA HIS A 329 -7.73 -2.87 -37.53
C HIS A 329 -8.56 -3.90 -36.75
N ARG A 330 -8.91 -3.62 -35.49
CA ARG A 330 -9.69 -4.52 -34.62
C ARG A 330 -11.17 -4.56 -35.05
N LEU A 331 -11.71 -5.75 -35.28
CA LEU A 331 -13.07 -6.03 -35.73
C LEU A 331 -13.89 -6.75 -34.64
N SER A 332 -15.18 -6.43 -34.53
CA SER A 332 -16.09 -7.08 -33.58
C SER A 332 -16.56 -8.46 -34.06
N HIS A 333 -16.65 -8.65 -35.38
CA HIS A 333 -17.07 -9.90 -36.03
C HIS A 333 -16.22 -10.15 -37.28
N LYS A 334 -16.18 -11.41 -37.72
CA LYS A 334 -15.66 -11.79 -39.04
C LYS A 334 -16.49 -11.12 -40.12
N GLY A 335 -15.85 -10.63 -41.17
CA GLY A 335 -16.51 -9.91 -42.24
C GLY A 335 -15.68 -8.76 -42.82
N LYS A 336 -16.38 -7.83 -43.47
CA LYS A 336 -15.76 -6.72 -44.19
C LYS A 336 -15.19 -5.67 -43.23
N CYS A 337 -13.91 -5.35 -43.38
CA CYS A 337 -13.25 -4.31 -42.59
C CYS A 337 -13.83 -2.92 -42.95
N PRO A 338 -14.23 -2.09 -41.95
CA PRO A 338 -14.80 -0.76 -42.23
C PRO A 338 -13.77 0.24 -42.74
N ILE A 339 -12.47 0.00 -42.51
CA ILE A 339 -11.40 0.91 -42.95
C ILE A 339 -10.87 0.52 -44.34
N CYS A 340 -10.43 -0.72 -44.52
CA CYS A 340 -9.79 -1.15 -45.77
C CYS A 340 -10.69 -1.97 -46.69
N GLY A 341 -11.92 -2.29 -46.28
CA GLY A 341 -12.89 -3.01 -47.11
C GLY A 341 -12.55 -4.49 -47.38
N SER A 342 -11.46 -5.03 -46.84
CA SER A 342 -11.09 -6.44 -47.02
C SER A 342 -12.00 -7.35 -46.21
N ILE A 343 -12.33 -8.51 -46.77
CA ILE A 343 -13.13 -9.55 -46.12
C ILE A 343 -12.19 -10.39 -45.26
N ASN A 344 -12.52 -10.52 -43.97
CA ASN A 344 -11.75 -11.28 -42.99
C ASN A 344 -12.61 -12.45 -42.49
N ASP A 345 -12.30 -13.66 -42.97
CA ASP A 345 -13.05 -14.89 -42.71
C ASP A 345 -12.56 -15.71 -41.52
#